data_AF-A0A1S3DN93-F1
#
_entry.id   AF-A0A1S3DN93-F1
#
_cell.length_a   1.000
_cell.length_b   1.000
_cell.length_c   1.000
_cell.angle_alpha   90.00
_cell.angle_beta   90.00
_cell.angle_gamma   90.00
#
_symmetry.space_group_name_H-M   'P 1'
#
loop_
_entity.id
_entity.type
_entity.pdbx_description
1 polymer ?
#
loop_
_entity_poly.entity_id
_entity_poly.type
_entity_poly.pdbx_seq_one_letter_code
_entity_poly.pdbx_strand_id
1 'polypeptide(L)'
;MANMLFTIGLICLQIILGLDWTTSQDFSSFGILFSSCQRFTPQFDDCVKDAINSARPFFTTGVPEYNIPPFDPWYAEEVNQIRSGYKLKLKHVKEAGWQQSTITKFRANLEAGYIKFSQFFPEKYLEGEYITEAGGINKGVSK
;
A
#
# COMPACT_ATOMS: atom_id res chain seq x y z
N MET A 1 44.63 -5.23 6.39
CA MET A 1 45.01 -4.63 7.69
C MET A 1 45.08 -3.09 7.67
N ALA A 2 45.18 -2.42 6.51
CA ALA A 2 45.09 -0.96 6.43
C ALA A 2 43.66 -0.40 6.63
N ASN A 3 42.61 -1.15 6.25
CA ASN A 3 41.21 -0.69 6.41
C ASN A 3 40.65 -0.77 7.84
N MET A 4 41.33 -1.46 8.77
CA MET A 4 40.87 -1.61 10.16
C MET A 4 41.32 -0.44 11.05
N LEU A 5 42.45 0.18 10.72
CA LEU A 5 42.95 1.36 11.44
C LEU A 5 42.23 2.64 11.02
N PHE A 6 41.77 2.73 9.77
CA PHE A 6 40.97 3.85 9.27
C PHE A 6 39.59 3.92 9.92
N THR A 7 38.94 2.79 10.18
CA THR A 7 37.62 2.75 10.82
C THR A 7 37.69 3.11 12.31
N ILE A 8 38.71 2.65 13.03
CA ILE A 8 38.93 3.01 14.45
C ILE A 8 39.21 4.53 14.59
N GLY A 9 39.99 5.10 13.67
CA GLY A 9 40.25 6.55 13.65
C GLY A 9 39.01 7.40 13.42
N LEU A 10 38.10 6.98 12.53
CA LEU A 10 36.83 7.65 12.27
C LEU A 10 35.85 7.56 13.45
N ILE A 11 35.80 6.41 14.11
CA ILE A 11 34.94 6.20 15.30
C ILE A 11 35.43 7.05 16.47
N CYS A 12 36.74 7.13 16.72
CA CYS A 12 37.30 7.99 17.76
C CYS A 12 37.04 9.48 17.50
N LEU A 13 37.10 9.93 16.23
CA LEU A 13 36.81 11.33 15.86
C LEU A 13 35.34 11.68 16.14
N GLN A 14 34.42 10.74 15.95
CA GLN A 14 32.99 10.96 16.19
C GLN A 14 32.65 11.04 17.69
N ILE A 15 33.34 10.27 18.54
CA ILE A 15 33.17 10.31 20.01
C ILE A 15 33.69 11.64 20.58
N ILE A 16 34.79 12.18 20.05
CA ILE A 16 35.37 13.46 20.50
C ILE A 16 34.50 14.66 20.11
N LEU A 17 33.75 14.56 19.01
CA LEU A 17 32.87 15.63 18.52
C LEU A 17 31.46 15.61 19.15
N GLY A 18 31.17 14.68 20.07
CA GLY A 18 29.87 14.60 20.75
C GLY A 18 28.70 14.33 19.80
N LEU A 19 28.95 13.78 18.62
CA LEU A 19 27.90 13.31 17.73
C LEU A 19 27.47 11.94 18.26
N ASP A 20 26.35 11.93 18.99
CA ASP A 20 25.69 10.71 19.41
C ASP A 20 25.48 9.81 18.19
N TRP A 21 26.15 8.65 18.17
CA TRP A 21 25.67 7.52 17.38
C TRP A 21 24.46 6.94 18.12
N THR A 22 23.38 7.71 18.23
CA THR A 22 22.07 7.08 18.25
C THR A 22 21.91 6.54 16.84
N THR A 23 22.11 5.23 16.67
CA THR A 23 21.46 4.52 15.59
C THR A 23 19.99 4.92 15.69
N SER A 24 19.53 5.84 14.83
CA SER A 24 18.11 6.04 14.64
C SER A 24 17.60 4.67 14.23
N GLN A 25 16.85 4.02 15.11
CA GLN A 25 15.84 3.09 14.64
C GLN A 25 14.89 3.97 13.84
N ASP A 26 15.21 4.17 12.56
CA ASP A 26 14.29 4.74 11.59
C ASP A 26 13.16 3.74 11.48
N PHE A 27 12.19 3.85 12.38
CA PHE A 27 10.85 3.40 12.09
C PHE A 27 10.45 4.21 10.86
N SER A 28 10.32 3.55 9.71
CA SER A 28 9.77 4.20 8.54
C SER A 28 8.47 4.89 8.91
N SER A 29 8.29 6.12 8.42
CA SER A 29 7.08 6.91 8.67
C SER A 29 5.80 6.12 8.38
N PHE A 30 5.86 5.20 7.42
CA PHE A 30 4.80 4.22 7.13
C PHE A 30 4.57 3.21 8.27
N GLY A 31 5.62 2.55 8.78
CA GLY A 31 5.49 1.55 9.85
C GLY A 31 4.94 2.14 11.15
N ILE A 32 5.26 3.41 11.44
CA ILE A 32 4.75 4.14 12.61
C ILE A 32 3.22 4.21 12.60
N LEU A 33 2.58 4.34 11.42
CA LEU A 33 1.12 4.45 11.30
C LEU A 33 0.37 3.27 11.92
N PHE A 34 0.98 2.08 11.90
CA PHE A 34 0.39 0.85 12.41
C PHE A 34 0.94 0.43 13.78
N SER A 35 1.95 1.13 14.30
CA SER A 35 2.70 0.73 15.50
C SER A 35 1.84 0.63 16.77
N SER A 36 0.77 1.41 16.85
CA SER A 36 -0.18 1.39 17.97
C SER A 36 -1.29 0.34 17.83
N CYS A 37 -1.42 -0.34 16.69
CA CYS A 37 -2.53 -1.26 16.43
C CYS A 37 -2.30 -2.63 17.06
N GLN A 38 -2.71 -2.75 18.32
CA GLN A 38 -2.60 -3.99 19.08
C GLN A 38 -3.67 -5.00 18.67
N ARG A 39 -3.24 -6.19 18.24
CA ARG A 39 -4.15 -7.28 17.87
C ARG A 39 -4.98 -7.76 19.06
N PHE A 40 -6.15 -8.31 18.79
CA PHE A 40 -7.07 -8.87 19.79
C PHE A 40 -7.53 -7.89 20.88
N THR A 41 -7.47 -6.58 20.61
CA THR A 41 -8.06 -5.54 21.46
C THR A 41 -9.37 -5.01 20.83
N PRO A 42 -10.29 -4.44 21.63
CA PRO A 42 -11.51 -3.84 21.09
C PRO A 42 -11.27 -2.68 20.12
N GLN A 43 -10.08 -2.05 20.18
CA GLN A 43 -9.71 -0.90 19.35
C GLN A 43 -8.96 -1.28 18.07
N PHE A 44 -8.63 -2.56 17.88
CA PHE A 44 -7.82 -3.01 16.74
C PHE A 44 -8.41 -2.57 15.40
N ASP A 45 -9.72 -2.79 15.21
CA ASP A 45 -10.41 -2.52 13.96
C ASP A 45 -10.35 -1.02 13.59
N ASP A 46 -10.63 -0.14 14.57
CA ASP A 46 -10.59 1.30 14.37
C ASP A 46 -9.17 1.83 14.17
N CYS A 47 -8.19 1.28 14.92
CA CYS A 47 -6.79 1.63 14.73
C CYS A 47 -6.31 1.32 13.32
N VAL A 48 -6.59 0.12 12.81
CA VAL A 48 -6.15 -0.29 11.46
C VAL A 48 -6.86 0.54 10.39
N LYS A 49 -8.16 0.85 10.56
CA LYS A 49 -8.88 1.77 9.68
C LYS A 49 -8.17 3.12 9.58
N ASP A 50 -7.81 3.72 10.71
CA ASP A 50 -7.20 5.04 10.76
C ASP A 50 -5.77 5.03 10.24
N ALA A 51 -5.02 3.96 10.51
CA ALA A 51 -3.68 3.74 9.96
C ALA A 51 -3.71 3.63 8.43
N ILE A 52 -4.64 2.84 7.85
CA ILE A 52 -4.79 2.72 6.39
C ILE A 52 -5.18 4.06 5.75
N ASN A 53 -6.11 4.81 6.38
CA ASN A 53 -6.49 6.13 5.88
C ASN A 53 -5.35 7.14 5.96
N SER A 54 -4.48 7.03 6.98
CA SER A 54 -3.26 7.84 7.10
C SER A 54 -2.18 7.42 6.10
N ALA A 55 -2.20 6.16 5.67
CA ALA A 55 -1.26 5.60 4.70
C ALA A 55 -1.56 5.99 3.24
N ARG A 56 -2.68 6.66 2.95
CA ARG A 56 -3.08 7.05 1.58
C ARG A 56 -2.01 7.79 0.75
N PRO A 57 -1.20 8.72 1.32
CA PRO A 57 -0.12 9.35 0.54
C PRO A 57 0.87 8.34 -0.05
N PHE A 58 1.06 7.19 0.60
CA PHE A 58 1.94 6.14 0.13
C PHE A 58 1.36 5.32 -1.02
N PHE A 59 0.08 5.49 -1.37
CA PHE A 59 -0.54 4.72 -2.46
C PHE A 59 0.06 5.11 -3.82
N THR A 60 0.48 6.37 -3.99
CA THR A 60 1.13 6.86 -5.22
C THR A 60 2.66 6.77 -5.19
N THR A 61 3.28 6.71 -4.01
CA THR A 61 4.74 6.65 -3.87
C THR A 61 5.27 5.24 -3.62
N GLY A 62 4.41 4.33 -3.16
CA GLY A 62 4.82 3.06 -2.58
C GLY A 62 5.53 3.25 -1.25
N VAL A 63 6.09 2.15 -0.75
CA VAL A 63 6.91 2.07 0.46
C VAL A 63 8.12 1.17 0.15
N PRO A 64 9.19 1.72 -0.47
CA PRO A 64 10.31 0.95 -0.99
C PRO A 64 11.00 0.08 0.06
N GLU A 65 11.11 0.56 1.30
CA GLU A 65 11.71 -0.17 2.43
C GLU A 65 10.98 -1.48 2.78
N TYR A 66 9.69 -1.59 2.42
CA TYR A 66 8.91 -2.83 2.57
C TYR A 66 8.67 -3.56 1.24
N ASN A 67 9.32 -3.13 0.15
CA ASN A 67 9.04 -3.63 -1.21
C ASN A 67 7.57 -3.49 -1.62
N ILE A 68 6.89 -2.45 -1.14
CA ILE A 68 5.52 -2.14 -1.54
C ILE A 68 5.61 -1.14 -2.70
N PRO A 69 5.22 -1.51 -3.93
CA PRO A 69 5.21 -0.57 -5.04
C PRO A 69 4.07 0.45 -4.88
N PRO A 70 4.14 1.59 -5.59
CA PRO A 70 2.95 2.39 -5.87
C PRO A 70 1.83 1.52 -6.44
N PHE A 71 0.59 1.80 -6.04
CA PHE A 71 -0.59 1.13 -6.57
C PHE A 71 -1.72 2.08 -6.95
N ASP A 72 -1.51 3.40 -6.89
CA ASP A 72 -2.40 4.39 -7.50
C ASP A 72 -1.62 5.25 -8.49
N PRO A 73 -1.82 5.10 -9.81
CA PRO A 73 -2.71 4.12 -10.44
C PRO A 73 -2.17 2.68 -10.37
N TRP A 74 -3.09 1.72 -10.33
CA TRP A 74 -2.81 0.29 -10.47
C TRP A 74 -2.92 -0.14 -11.94
N TYR A 75 -2.07 -1.07 -12.37
CA TYR A 75 -2.04 -1.57 -13.73
C TYR A 75 -2.15 -3.10 -13.77
N ALA A 76 -2.89 -3.61 -14.73
CA ALA A 76 -2.91 -5.04 -15.05
C ALA A 76 -2.99 -5.31 -16.55
N GLU A 77 -2.20 -6.28 -16.99
CA GLU A 77 -2.19 -6.76 -18.38
C GLU A 77 -3.53 -7.38 -18.78
N GLU A 78 -4.09 -8.24 -17.92
CA GLU A 78 -5.37 -8.89 -18.15
C GLU A 78 -6.12 -9.14 -16.85
N VAL A 79 -7.42 -8.82 -16.83
CA VAL A 79 -8.34 -9.16 -15.75
C VAL A 79 -9.52 -9.93 -16.33
N ASN A 80 -9.76 -11.15 -15.83
CA ASN A 80 -10.87 -11.99 -16.26
C ASN A 80 -11.97 -12.00 -15.20
N GLN A 81 -13.16 -11.55 -15.58
CA GLN A 81 -14.34 -11.56 -14.72
C GLN A 81 -15.40 -12.49 -15.29
N ILE A 82 -15.75 -13.50 -14.50
CA ILE A 82 -16.80 -14.48 -14.81
C ILE A 82 -17.88 -14.36 -13.74
N ARG A 83 -19.10 -14.07 -14.18
CA ARG A 83 -20.31 -14.00 -13.34
C ARG A 83 -21.46 -14.69 -14.07
N SER A 84 -22.48 -15.12 -13.31
CA SER A 84 -23.67 -15.72 -13.90
C SER A 84 -24.37 -14.70 -14.81
N GLY A 85 -24.18 -14.82 -16.12
CA GLY A 85 -24.79 -13.96 -17.13
C GLY A 85 -23.82 -13.10 -17.96
N TYR A 86 -22.51 -13.07 -17.65
CA TYR A 86 -21.51 -12.49 -18.56
C TYR A 86 -20.08 -12.96 -18.27
N LYS A 87 -19.27 -12.96 -19.33
CA LYS A 87 -17.81 -13.02 -19.26
C LYS A 87 -17.22 -11.72 -19.80
N LEU A 88 -16.36 -11.12 -19.01
CA LEU A 88 -15.67 -9.89 -19.33
C LEU A 88 -14.17 -10.15 -19.22
N LYS A 89 -13.45 -9.93 -20.32
CA LYS A 89 -11.99 -9.87 -20.31
C LYS A 89 -11.58 -8.42 -20.49
N LEU A 90 -10.86 -7.89 -19.51
CA LEU A 90 -10.24 -6.58 -19.58
C LEU A 90 -8.75 -6.73 -19.89
N LYS A 91 -8.21 -5.85 -20.73
CA LYS A 91 -6.80 -5.77 -21.07
C LYS A 91 -6.26 -4.36 -20.92
N HIS A 92 -4.96 -4.25 -20.65
CA HIS A 92 -4.26 -2.97 -20.49
C HIS A 92 -4.99 -2.07 -19.47
N VAL A 93 -5.34 -2.66 -18.33
CA VAL A 93 -6.16 -2.03 -17.31
C VAL A 93 -5.33 -1.00 -16.56
N LYS A 94 -5.93 0.17 -16.36
CA LYS A 94 -5.49 1.20 -15.42
C LYS A 94 -6.63 1.52 -14.47
N GLU A 95 -6.43 1.29 -13.18
CA GLU A 95 -7.37 1.66 -12.12
C GLU A 95 -6.78 2.80 -11.28
N ALA A 96 -7.53 3.85 -10.99
CA ALA A 96 -7.05 4.99 -10.22
C ALA A 96 -8.11 5.56 -9.26
N GLY A 97 -7.66 6.38 -8.29
CA GLY A 97 -8.52 7.06 -7.30
C GLY A 97 -8.43 6.47 -5.89
N TRP A 98 -7.51 5.52 -5.66
CA TRP A 98 -7.30 4.90 -4.37
C TRP A 98 -6.76 5.87 -3.31
N GLN A 99 -5.87 6.79 -3.69
CA GLN A 99 -5.30 7.81 -2.81
C GLN A 99 -6.39 8.73 -2.23
N GLN A 100 -7.45 8.99 -2.99
CA GLN A 100 -8.56 9.85 -2.57
C GLN A 100 -9.67 9.07 -1.84
N SER A 101 -9.59 7.74 -1.85
CA SER A 101 -10.57 6.88 -1.19
C SER A 101 -10.52 7.03 0.34
N THR A 102 -11.56 6.60 1.04
CA THR A 102 -11.61 6.56 2.50
C THR A 102 -12.18 5.22 2.95
N ILE A 103 -11.46 4.52 3.83
CA ILE A 103 -11.99 3.35 4.53
C ILE A 103 -12.97 3.86 5.60
N THR A 104 -14.25 3.59 5.42
CA THR A 104 -15.33 4.03 6.31
C THR A 104 -15.64 3.02 7.40
N LYS A 105 -15.37 1.73 7.14
CA LYS A 105 -15.53 0.63 8.10
C LYS A 105 -14.42 -0.38 7.88
N PHE A 106 -13.90 -0.95 8.96
CA PHE A 106 -12.94 -2.05 8.92
C PHE A 106 -13.33 -3.05 10.01
N ARG A 107 -13.26 -4.34 9.71
CA ARG A 107 -13.49 -5.45 10.64
C ARG A 107 -12.53 -6.58 10.32
N ALA A 108 -11.73 -7.01 11.29
CA ALA A 108 -10.91 -8.19 11.17
C ALA A 108 -11.49 -9.37 11.94
N ASN A 109 -11.52 -10.54 11.31
CA ASN A 109 -11.63 -11.82 12.00
C ASN A 109 -10.26 -12.52 11.90
N LEU A 110 -9.43 -12.30 12.92
CA LEU A 110 -8.06 -12.79 12.96
C LEU A 110 -7.98 -14.32 13.08
N GLU A 111 -8.97 -14.95 13.73
CA GLU A 111 -9.06 -16.41 13.86
C GLU A 111 -9.42 -17.08 12.53
N ALA A 112 -10.38 -16.51 11.81
CA ALA A 112 -10.83 -17.02 10.51
C ALA A 112 -9.97 -16.52 9.33
N GLY A 113 -9.01 -15.63 9.58
CA GLY A 113 -8.07 -15.15 8.56
C GLY A 113 -8.66 -14.23 7.49
N TYR A 114 -9.72 -13.47 7.79
CA TYR A 114 -10.30 -12.53 6.84
C TYR A 114 -10.49 -11.14 7.42
N ILE A 115 -10.48 -10.14 6.53
CA ILE A 115 -10.87 -8.77 6.83
C ILE A 115 -12.08 -8.40 5.96
N LYS A 116 -12.93 -7.51 6.48
CA LYS A 116 -14.00 -6.87 5.74
C LYS A 116 -13.84 -5.37 5.91
N PHE A 117 -13.82 -4.63 4.82
CA PHE A 117 -13.78 -3.19 4.88
C PHE A 117 -14.77 -2.57 3.89
N SER A 118 -15.26 -1.39 4.24
CA SER A 118 -16.06 -0.55 3.36
C SER A 118 -15.20 0.64 2.96
N GLN A 119 -15.16 0.92 1.67
CA GLN A 119 -14.35 1.99 1.11
C GLN A 119 -15.25 2.91 0.28
N PHE A 120 -15.15 4.20 0.55
CA PHE A 120 -15.77 5.25 -0.24
C PHE A 120 -14.74 5.81 -1.21
N PHE A 121 -15.14 6.03 -2.45
CA PHE A 121 -14.33 6.71 -3.46
C PHE A 121 -15.07 7.97 -3.90
N PRO A 122 -14.50 9.17 -3.72
CA PRO A 122 -15.11 10.37 -4.27
C PRO A 122 -15.09 10.35 -5.80
N GLU A 123 -13.99 9.86 -6.38
CA GLU A 123 -13.83 9.60 -7.81
C GLU A 123 -13.06 8.29 -7.98
N LYS A 124 -13.51 7.43 -8.89
CA LYS A 124 -12.85 6.15 -9.19
C LYS A 124 -12.78 5.95 -10.70
N TYR A 125 -11.58 5.70 -11.20
CA TYR A 125 -11.34 5.56 -12.63
C TYR A 125 -10.93 4.14 -12.96
N LEU A 126 -11.55 3.58 -13.99
CA LEU A 126 -11.11 2.31 -14.60
C LEU A 126 -11.05 2.50 -16.11
N GLU A 127 -9.86 2.42 -16.67
CA GLU A 127 -9.59 2.50 -18.10
C GLU A 127 -9.06 1.15 -18.59
N GLY A 128 -9.52 0.72 -19.76
CA GLY A 128 -8.99 -0.50 -20.37
C GLY A 128 -9.73 -0.90 -21.64
N GLU A 129 -9.21 -1.93 -22.28
CA GLU A 129 -9.86 -2.61 -23.40
C GLU A 129 -10.73 -3.74 -22.86
N TYR A 130 -11.98 -3.83 -23.30
CA TYR A 130 -12.88 -4.89 -22.92
C TYR A 130 -13.27 -5.77 -24.09
N ILE A 131 -13.36 -7.08 -23.83
CA ILE A 131 -13.81 -8.11 -24.74
C ILE A 131 -14.99 -8.81 -24.10
N THR A 132 -16.12 -8.82 -24.82
CA THR A 132 -17.35 -9.52 -24.43
C THR A 132 -17.51 -10.82 -25.24
N GLU A 133 -18.49 -11.65 -24.87
CA GLU A 133 -18.76 -12.92 -25.57
C GLU A 133 -19.11 -12.74 -27.07
N ALA A 134 -19.52 -11.55 -27.50
CA ALA A 134 -19.75 -11.22 -28.91
C ALA A 134 -18.45 -10.99 -29.72
N GLY A 135 -17.27 -11.07 -29.09
CA GLY A 135 -15.97 -11.14 -29.77
C GLY A 135 -15.34 -9.82 -30.21
N GLY A 136 -15.91 -8.66 -29.85
CA GLY A 136 -15.35 -7.35 -30.18
C GLY A 136 -14.42 -6.79 -29.09
N ILE A 137 -13.28 -6.21 -29.49
CA ILE A 137 -12.42 -5.38 -28.62
C ILE A 137 -12.96 -3.96 -28.63
N ASN A 138 -13.26 -3.41 -27.46
CA ASN A 138 -13.74 -2.05 -27.30
C ASN A 138 -12.92 -1.32 -26.23
N LYS A 139 -12.74 -0.01 -26.36
CA LYS A 139 -12.10 0.81 -25.31
C LYS A 139 -13.18 1.44 -24.44
N GLY A 140 -12.98 1.40 -23.13
CA GLY A 140 -13.92 1.96 -22.16
C GLY A 140 -13.19 2.71 -21.04
N VAL A 141 -13.87 3.74 -20.53
CA VAL A 141 -13.50 4.41 -19.28
C VAL A 141 -14.73 4.44 -18.39
N SER A 142 -14.64 3.82 -17.21
CA SER A 142 -15.61 3.96 -16.13
C SER A 142 -15.13 5.06 -15.19
N LYS A 143 -16.03 5.98 -14.84
CA LYS A 143 -15.84 7.01 -13.82
C LYS A 143 -16.83 6.82 -12.68
#